data_AF-A0A1R4FLP1-F1
#
_entry.id   AF-A0A1R4FLP1-F1
#
_cell.length_a   1.000
_cell.length_b   1.000
_cell.length_c   1.000
_cell.angle_alpha   90.00
_cell.angle_beta   90.00
_cell.angle_gamma   90.00
#
_symmetry.space_group_name_H-M   'P 1'
#
loop_
_entity.id
_entity.type
_entity.pdbx_description
1 polymer ?
#
loop_
_entity_poly.entity_id
_entity_poly.type
_entity_poly.pdbx_seq_one_letter_code
_entity_poly.pdbx_strand_id
1 'polypeptide(L)'
;MKRGAVLRLGAVLATATAALAACSAMIPVNISGGLEQPVATFGVDPAKPERACLGGLAVHELSNAMMRPVWSIEARGRNCRSLRQVVYGQAPEGFETTVDAAPLKPGMRYAVVGYGMTGGPLSRVPWRGGGEVVFEDGRWRLVTPQERGSRVDEGGEAPH
;
A
#
# COMPACT_ATOMS: atom_id res chain seq x y z
N MET A 1 -53.04 -42.20 31.61
CA MET A 1 -52.69 -40.77 31.43
C MET A 1 -51.17 -40.62 31.39
N LYS A 2 -50.68 -39.95 30.34
CA LYS A 2 -49.39 -39.25 30.12
C LYS A 2 -48.03 -39.96 30.31
N ARG A 3 -47.31 -39.94 29.17
CA ARG A 3 -45.90 -40.28 28.89
C ARG A 3 -44.93 -39.37 29.65
N GLY A 4 -43.72 -39.88 29.92
CA GLY A 4 -42.57 -39.08 30.34
C GLY A 4 -41.25 -39.76 29.99
N ALA A 5 -40.90 -39.78 28.70
CA ALA A 5 -39.56 -40.18 28.26
C ALA A 5 -38.61 -38.99 28.44
N VAL A 6 -37.62 -39.13 29.33
CA VAL A 6 -36.58 -38.13 29.55
C VAL A 6 -35.48 -38.34 28.51
N LEU A 7 -35.52 -37.56 27.43
CA LEU A 7 -34.43 -37.45 26.46
C LEU A 7 -33.32 -36.59 27.08
N ARG A 8 -32.19 -37.22 27.42
CA ARG A 8 -30.94 -36.51 27.73
C ARG A 8 -30.35 -35.98 26.43
N LEU A 9 -30.50 -34.68 26.17
CA LEU A 9 -29.79 -34.00 25.09
C LEU A 9 -28.28 -33.99 25.42
N GLY A 10 -27.49 -34.60 24.54
CA GLY A 10 -26.04 -34.48 24.53
C GLY A 10 -25.64 -33.04 24.24
N ALA A 11 -24.82 -32.47 25.13
CA ALA A 11 -24.17 -31.19 24.90
C ALA A 11 -22.90 -31.43 24.07
N VAL A 12 -23.01 -31.36 22.75
CA VAL A 12 -21.84 -31.15 21.88
C VAL A 12 -21.59 -29.64 21.86
N LEU A 13 -20.63 -29.19 22.67
CA LEU A 13 -20.10 -27.83 22.61
C LEU A 13 -19.39 -27.65 21.26
N ALA A 14 -20.10 -27.08 20.30
CA ALA A 14 -19.49 -26.57 19.07
C ALA A 14 -18.67 -25.33 19.43
N THR A 15 -17.37 -25.51 19.62
CA THR A 15 -16.40 -24.42 19.71
C THR A 15 -16.31 -23.73 18.36
N ALA A 16 -17.11 -22.68 18.18
CA ALA A 16 -16.98 -21.78 17.04
C ALA A 16 -15.64 -21.05 17.14
N THR A 17 -14.64 -21.51 16.39
CA THR A 17 -13.39 -20.79 16.17
C THR A 17 -13.68 -19.58 15.28
N ALA A 18 -13.90 -18.42 15.92
CA ALA A 18 -13.95 -17.15 15.21
C ALA A 18 -12.55 -16.86 14.63
N ALA A 19 -12.39 -17.07 13.33
CA ALA A 19 -11.20 -16.65 12.60
C ALA A 19 -11.16 -15.11 12.59
N LEU A 20 -10.28 -14.51 13.39
CA LEU A 20 -10.01 -13.08 13.37
C LEU A 20 -9.22 -12.75 12.11
N ALA A 21 -9.90 -12.49 11.00
CA ALA A 21 -9.29 -11.79 9.88
C ALA A 21 -8.90 -10.39 10.38
N ALA A 22 -7.61 -10.10 10.49
CA ALA A 22 -7.13 -8.77 10.83
C ALA A 22 -7.46 -7.82 9.67
N CYS A 23 -8.52 -7.02 9.81
CA CYS A 23 -8.90 -6.02 8.84
C CYS A 23 -7.77 -4.99 8.67
N SER A 24 -7.04 -5.06 7.57
CA SER A 24 -6.14 -3.97 7.16
C SER A 24 -6.92 -3.01 6.26
N ALA A 25 -6.80 -1.72 6.52
CA ALA A 25 -7.42 -0.71 5.66
C ALA A 25 -6.55 -0.45 4.42
N MET A 26 -7.19 -0.08 3.31
CA MET A 26 -6.51 0.41 2.11
C MET A 26 -6.73 1.91 1.97
N ILE A 27 -5.65 2.68 1.97
CA ILE A 27 -5.69 4.14 1.72
C ILE A 27 -5.00 4.38 0.37
N PRO A 28 -5.66 4.99 -0.62
CA PRO A 28 -5.01 5.28 -1.89
C PRO A 28 -3.84 6.25 -1.72
N VAL A 29 -2.79 6.05 -2.51
CA VAL A 29 -1.64 6.95 -2.62
C VAL A 29 -1.62 7.49 -4.05
N ASN A 30 -1.76 8.80 -4.20
CA ASN A 30 -1.80 9.48 -5.49
C ASN A 30 -0.47 10.20 -5.71
N ILE A 31 0.12 10.05 -6.90
CA ILE A 31 1.39 10.68 -7.27
C ILE A 31 1.13 11.81 -8.26
N SER A 32 1.74 12.96 -8.02
CA SER A 32 1.63 14.16 -8.84
C SER A 32 2.97 14.90 -8.89
N GLY A 33 3.01 16.07 -9.56
CA GLY A 33 4.23 16.87 -9.71
C GLY A 33 5.10 16.43 -10.89
N GLY A 34 6.29 17.04 -10.99
CA GLY A 34 7.27 16.72 -12.03
C GLY A 34 8.09 15.48 -11.71
N LEU A 35 8.87 14.99 -12.68
CA LEU A 35 9.72 13.81 -12.53
C LEU A 35 10.78 13.98 -11.42
N GLU A 36 11.35 15.18 -11.29
CA GLU A 36 12.42 15.48 -10.32
C GLU A 36 11.92 15.62 -8.88
N GLN A 37 10.68 16.05 -8.69
CA GLN A 37 10.07 16.24 -7.38
C GLN A 37 8.62 15.75 -7.35
N PRO A 38 8.37 14.43 -7.46
CA PRO A 38 7.04 13.88 -7.30
C PRO A 38 6.51 14.11 -5.89
N VAL A 39 5.20 14.27 -5.79
CA VAL A 39 4.49 14.42 -4.52
C VAL A 39 3.49 13.30 -4.36
N ALA A 40 3.66 12.50 -3.30
CA ALA A 40 2.70 11.52 -2.86
C ALA A 40 1.67 12.18 -1.93
N THR A 41 0.39 11.94 -2.19
CA THR A 41 -0.75 12.40 -1.37
C THR A 41 -1.65 11.21 -1.03
N PHE A 42 -2.45 11.33 0.02
CA PHE A 42 -3.24 10.23 0.57
C PHE A 42 -4.74 10.49 0.47
N GLY A 43 -5.53 9.43 0.29
CA GLY A 43 -6.99 9.50 0.26
C GLY A 43 -7.56 9.33 -1.15
N VAL A 44 -8.89 9.33 -1.24
CA VAL A 44 -9.61 8.98 -2.48
C VAL A 44 -9.57 10.11 -3.51
N ASP A 45 -9.72 11.36 -3.05
CA ASP A 45 -9.75 12.53 -3.93
C ASP A 45 -8.37 13.22 -3.94
N PRO A 46 -7.60 13.16 -5.04
CA PRO A 46 -6.28 13.80 -5.12
C PRO A 46 -6.37 15.34 -5.05
N ALA A 47 -7.52 15.95 -5.34
CA ALA A 47 -7.72 17.39 -5.17
C ALA A 47 -8.00 17.77 -3.71
N LYS A 48 -8.34 16.80 -2.86
CA LYS A 48 -8.57 17.00 -1.41
C LYS A 48 -7.81 15.95 -0.58
N PRO A 49 -6.47 16.02 -0.55
CA PRO A 49 -5.66 15.06 0.21
C PRO A 49 -6.04 14.98 1.68
N GLU A 50 -6.21 13.76 2.16
CA GLU A 50 -6.51 13.44 3.56
C GLU A 50 -5.23 13.31 4.37
N ARG A 51 -5.35 13.40 5.71
CA ARG A 51 -4.21 13.11 6.59
C ARG A 51 -4.18 11.60 6.88
N ALA A 52 -3.09 10.94 6.50
CA ALA A 52 -2.81 9.56 6.88
C ALA A 52 -1.82 9.53 8.05
N CYS A 53 -2.00 8.62 9.02
CA CYS A 53 -0.93 8.34 9.97
C CYS A 53 0.06 7.39 9.30
N LEU A 54 1.12 7.96 8.72
CA LEU A 54 2.13 7.28 7.92
C LEU A 54 3.27 6.75 8.80
N GLY A 55 3.53 5.45 8.70
CA GLY A 55 4.68 4.78 9.32
C GLY A 55 5.89 4.75 8.38
N GLY A 56 5.68 4.61 7.08
CA GLY A 56 6.75 4.69 6.09
C GLY A 56 6.23 4.74 4.65
N LEU A 57 7.12 5.11 3.75
CA LEU A 57 6.88 5.18 2.31
C LEU A 57 8.13 4.67 1.59
N ALA A 58 7.94 3.79 0.60
CA ALA A 58 9.01 3.26 -0.22
C ALA A 58 8.64 3.35 -1.70
N VAL A 59 9.65 3.57 -2.53
CA VAL A 59 9.54 3.60 -3.99
C VAL A 59 10.50 2.57 -4.56
N HIS A 60 10.00 1.66 -5.39
CA HIS A 60 10.76 0.58 -6.00
C HIS A 60 10.73 0.74 -7.52
N GLU A 61 11.90 0.68 -8.18
CA GLU A 61 11.95 0.57 -9.65
C GLU A 61 11.66 -0.90 -10.03
N LEU A 62 10.61 -1.16 -10.81
CA LEU A 62 10.15 -2.54 -11.08
C LEU A 62 11.07 -3.33 -12.01
N SER A 63 11.97 -2.66 -12.73
CA SER A 63 13.03 -3.31 -13.52
C SER A 63 14.09 -3.98 -12.62
N ASN A 64 14.16 -3.59 -11.33
CA ASN A 64 15.14 -4.13 -10.41
C ASN A 64 14.67 -5.51 -9.93
N ALA A 65 15.35 -6.57 -10.39
CA ALA A 65 15.03 -7.95 -10.03
C ALA A 65 15.05 -8.22 -8.51
N MET A 66 15.85 -7.47 -7.74
CA MET A 66 15.90 -7.60 -6.28
C MET A 66 14.79 -6.80 -5.57
N MET A 67 14.01 -6.00 -6.29
CA MET A 67 12.95 -5.13 -5.74
C MET A 67 13.41 -4.24 -4.58
N ARG A 68 14.70 -3.86 -4.56
CA ARG A 68 15.21 -2.90 -3.56
C ARG A 68 14.59 -1.52 -3.81
N PRO A 69 14.24 -0.79 -2.75
CA PRO A 69 13.74 0.56 -2.94
C PRO A 69 14.83 1.44 -3.55
N VAL A 70 14.44 2.33 -4.46
CA VAL A 70 15.27 3.44 -4.96
C VAL A 70 15.16 4.67 -4.07
N TRP A 71 14.24 4.64 -3.11
CA TRP A 71 14.09 5.61 -2.04
C TRP A 71 13.14 5.07 -0.98
N SER A 72 13.42 5.34 0.30
CA SER A 72 12.47 5.06 1.38
C SER A 72 12.67 5.95 2.59
N ILE A 73 11.56 6.22 3.28
CA ILE A 73 11.51 6.92 4.57
C ILE A 73 10.70 6.13 5.58
N GLU A 74 11.07 6.24 6.86
CA GLU A 74 10.35 5.66 7.99
C GLU A 74 10.17 6.66 9.12
N ALA A 75 9.03 6.59 9.81
CA ALA A 75 8.76 7.42 10.97
C ALA A 75 9.68 7.02 12.12
N ARG A 76 10.27 8.00 12.82
CA ARG A 76 11.14 7.75 13.96
C ARG A 76 10.37 7.11 15.12
N GLY A 77 10.90 6.00 15.61
CA GLY A 77 10.33 5.25 16.73
C GLY A 77 9.11 4.42 16.31
N ARG A 78 8.24 4.08 17.28
CA ARG A 78 7.14 3.12 17.07
C ARG A 78 5.82 3.75 16.60
N ASN A 79 5.79 5.06 16.38
CA ASN A 79 4.58 5.80 16.09
C ASN A 79 4.59 6.34 14.66
N CYS A 80 3.50 6.11 13.92
CA CYS A 80 3.26 6.83 12.68
C CYS A 80 3.05 8.33 12.93
N ARG A 81 3.24 9.14 11.89
CA ARG A 81 3.02 10.59 11.92
C ARG A 81 1.92 10.96 10.96
N SER A 82 1.05 11.87 11.41
CA SER A 82 -0.05 12.35 10.58
C SER A 82 0.50 13.27 9.49
N LEU A 83 0.47 12.83 8.24
CA LEU A 83 0.92 13.58 7.07
C LEU A 83 -0.17 13.65 6.02
N ARG A 84 -0.19 14.74 5.27
CA ARG A 84 -1.08 14.91 4.11
C ARG A 84 -0.38 14.60 2.79
N GLN A 85 0.92 14.83 2.75
CA GLN A 85 1.74 14.60 1.57
C GLN A 85 3.17 14.27 1.95
N VAL A 86 3.91 13.70 0.99
CA VAL A 86 5.34 13.45 1.06
C VAL A 86 5.96 13.81 -0.29
N VAL A 87 7.06 14.56 -0.28
CA VAL A 87 7.84 14.87 -1.48
C VAL A 87 8.95 13.85 -1.63
N TYR A 88 9.12 13.30 -2.83
CA TYR A 88 10.19 12.36 -3.14
C TYR A 88 11.57 12.94 -2.80
N GLY A 89 12.44 12.13 -2.20
CA GLY A 89 13.77 12.55 -1.76
C GLY A 89 13.80 13.40 -0.49
N GLN A 90 12.65 13.71 0.12
CA GLN A 90 12.58 14.48 1.36
C GLN A 90 12.03 13.63 2.50
N ALA A 91 12.74 13.62 3.63
CA ALA A 91 12.22 13.11 4.89
C ALA A 91 11.44 14.23 5.61
N PRO A 92 10.12 14.10 5.80
CA PRO A 92 9.35 15.04 6.61
C PRO A 92 9.81 15.05 8.06
N GLU A 93 9.39 16.04 8.84
CA GLU A 93 9.68 16.09 10.27
C GLU A 93 9.24 14.80 10.98
N GLY A 94 10.15 14.23 11.78
CA GLY A 94 9.90 13.00 12.51
C GLY A 94 10.06 11.73 11.66
N PHE A 95 10.59 11.83 10.44
CA PHE A 95 11.01 10.70 9.63
C PHE A 95 12.54 10.64 9.48
N GLU A 96 13.02 9.47 9.10
CA GLU A 96 14.39 9.22 8.65
C GLU A 96 14.36 8.66 7.24
N THR A 97 15.32 9.08 6.42
CA THR A 97 15.61 8.44 5.13
C THR A 97 16.33 7.13 5.43
N THR A 98 15.71 6.01 5.05
CA THR A 98 16.31 4.67 5.21
C THR A 98 17.04 4.22 3.95
N VAL A 99 16.66 4.76 2.79
CA VAL A 99 17.40 4.66 1.52
C VAL A 99 17.34 6.01 0.83
N ASP A 100 18.51 6.57 0.49
CA ASP A 100 18.63 7.84 -0.22
C ASP A 100 17.99 7.77 -1.61
N ALA A 101 17.46 8.92 -2.06
CA ALA A 101 16.76 8.97 -3.33
C ALA A 101 17.72 8.86 -4.50
N ALA A 102 17.46 7.90 -5.37
CA ALA A 102 18.05 7.86 -6.70
C ALA A 102 17.22 8.72 -7.69
N PRO A 103 17.84 9.27 -8.75
CA PRO A 103 17.09 9.96 -9.80
C PRO A 103 16.05 9.05 -10.47
N LEU A 104 14.85 9.58 -10.66
CA LEU A 104 13.77 8.90 -11.38
C LEU A 104 13.92 9.09 -12.89
N LYS A 105 13.41 8.15 -13.68
CA LYS A 105 13.53 8.13 -15.14
C LYS A 105 12.15 8.15 -15.79
N PRO A 106 11.96 8.89 -16.90
CA PRO A 106 10.71 8.83 -17.66
C PRO A 106 10.50 7.44 -18.26
N GLY A 107 9.25 7.02 -18.44
CA GLY A 107 8.88 5.71 -18.99
C GLY A 107 9.19 4.49 -18.09
N MET A 108 9.86 4.69 -16.95
CA MET A 108 10.12 3.63 -15.98
C MET A 108 8.93 3.45 -15.05
N ARG A 109 8.61 2.18 -14.76
CA ARG A 109 7.56 1.81 -13.79
C ARG A 109 8.13 1.75 -12.38
N TYR A 110 7.44 2.41 -11.47
CA TYR A 110 7.76 2.42 -10.05
C TYR A 110 6.57 1.90 -9.24
N ALA A 111 6.81 1.00 -8.30
CA ALA A 111 5.85 0.70 -7.25
C ALA A 111 6.07 1.66 -6.09
N VAL A 112 5.03 2.43 -5.74
CA VAL A 112 5.00 3.25 -4.54
C VAL A 112 4.19 2.52 -3.49
N VAL A 113 4.75 2.35 -2.29
CA VAL A 113 4.13 1.62 -1.19
C VAL A 113 4.16 2.47 0.07
N GLY A 114 2.99 2.86 0.56
CA GLY A 114 2.81 3.55 1.83
C GLY A 114 2.18 2.63 2.87
N TYR A 115 2.53 2.80 4.14
CA TYR A 115 1.93 2.04 5.23
C TYR A 115 1.85 2.84 6.53
N GLY A 116 0.99 2.42 7.45
CA GLY A 116 0.87 3.03 8.78
C GLY A 116 -0.34 2.53 9.56
N MET A 117 -0.97 3.41 10.33
CA MET A 117 -2.17 3.10 11.12
C MET A 117 -3.35 4.02 10.76
N THR A 118 -4.57 3.50 10.76
CA THR A 118 -5.77 4.34 10.60
C THR A 118 -5.94 5.21 11.85
N GLY A 119 -6.41 6.45 11.65
CA GLY A 119 -6.61 7.43 12.72
C GLY A 119 -8.07 7.82 12.89
N GLY A 120 -8.75 7.21 13.85
CA GLY A 120 -10.10 7.55 14.30
C GLY A 120 -10.40 6.93 15.67
N PRO A 121 -11.39 7.44 16.44
CA PRO A 121 -11.63 7.05 17.83
C PRO A 121 -12.06 5.58 18.03
N LEU A 122 -12.49 4.88 16.98
CA LEU A 122 -13.08 3.53 17.10
C LEU A 122 -12.22 2.40 16.50
N SER A 123 -11.12 2.70 15.81
CA SER A 123 -10.29 1.65 15.18
C SER A 123 -8.90 2.14 14.77
N ARG A 124 -7.88 1.60 15.45
CA ARG A 124 -6.47 1.65 15.03
C ARG A 124 -6.15 0.33 14.35
N VAL A 125 -6.30 0.26 13.04
CA VAL A 125 -5.86 -0.90 12.26
C VAL A 125 -4.68 -0.52 11.38
N PRO A 126 -3.78 -1.46 11.06
CA PRO A 126 -2.76 -1.23 10.05
C PRO A 126 -3.42 -0.85 8.71
N TRP A 127 -2.81 0.08 7.98
CA TRP A 127 -3.15 0.31 6.59
C TRP A 127 -1.93 0.15 5.70
N ARG A 128 -2.21 -0.26 4.46
CA ARG A 128 -1.25 -0.26 3.36
C ARG A 128 -1.92 0.33 2.13
N GLY A 129 -1.15 1.08 1.37
CA GLY A 129 -1.61 1.77 0.17
C GLY A 129 -0.50 1.88 -0.84
N GLY A 130 -0.84 2.29 -2.05
CA GLY A 130 0.13 2.39 -3.12
C GLY A 130 -0.39 1.89 -4.46
N GLY A 131 0.53 1.87 -5.41
CA GLY A 131 0.27 1.42 -6.76
C GLY A 131 1.52 1.51 -7.62
N GLU A 132 1.42 0.96 -8.82
CA GLU A 132 2.42 1.11 -9.84
C GLU A 132 2.14 2.39 -10.63
N VAL A 133 3.17 3.20 -10.83
CA VAL A 133 3.10 4.46 -11.56
C VAL A 133 4.18 4.54 -12.62
N VAL A 134 3.91 5.31 -13.66
CA VAL A 134 4.87 5.65 -14.72
C VAL A 134 4.76 7.14 -15.00
N PHE A 135 5.89 7.78 -15.30
CA PHE A 135 5.93 9.18 -15.75
C PHE A 135 6.04 9.25 -17.26
N GLU A 136 5.00 9.73 -17.92
CA GLU A 136 4.87 9.82 -19.38
C GLU A 136 4.16 11.14 -19.73
N ASP A 137 4.52 11.76 -20.84
CA ASP A 137 3.91 13.01 -21.33
C ASP A 137 3.83 14.13 -20.28
N GLY A 138 4.85 14.23 -19.42
CA GLY A 138 4.94 15.25 -18.39
C GLY A 138 4.05 15.03 -17.16
N ARG A 139 3.45 13.83 -16.99
CA ARG A 139 2.59 13.50 -15.85
C ARG A 139 2.80 12.10 -15.32
N TRP A 140 2.47 11.92 -14.04
CA TRP A 140 2.37 10.61 -13.42
C TRP A 140 1.03 9.95 -13.76
N ARG A 141 1.07 8.67 -14.09
CA ARG A 141 -0.10 7.84 -14.38
C ARG A 141 -0.03 6.53 -13.63
N LEU A 142 -1.17 6.07 -13.12
CA LEU A 142 -1.30 4.72 -12.55
C LEU A 142 -1.25 3.67 -13.66
N VAL A 143 -0.48 2.61 -13.43
CA VAL A 143 -0.43 1.43 -14.29
C VAL A 143 -1.59 0.52 -13.91
N THR A 144 -2.40 0.17 -14.91
CA THR A 144 -3.59 -0.67 -14.72
C THR A 144 -3.22 -2.15 -14.57
N PRO A 145 -4.10 -3.00 -14.02
CA PRO A 145 -3.87 -4.45 -13.95
C PRO A 145 -3.57 -5.10 -15.31
N GLN A 146 -4.20 -4.62 -16.39
CA GLN A 146 -3.98 -5.15 -17.74
C GLN A 146 -2.55 -4.89 -18.21
N GLU A 147 -2.05 -3.66 -18.04
CA GLU A 147 -0.69 -3.27 -18.42
C GLU A 147 0.40 -3.98 -17.59
N ARG A 148 0.06 -4.51 -16.40
CA ARG A 148 0.97 -5.33 -15.58
C ARG A 148 1.17 -6.73 -16.16
N GLY A 149 0.12 -7.31 -16.76
CA GLY A 149 0.16 -8.66 -17.32
C GLY A 149 0.78 -8.76 -18.72
N SER A 150 0.65 -7.72 -19.55
CA SER A 150 1.02 -7.77 -20.97
C SER A 150 2.52 -7.96 -21.29
N ARG A 151 3.42 -7.99 -20.30
CA ARG A 151 4.87 -8.16 -20.53
C ARG A 151 5.36 -9.60 -20.43
N VAL A 152 4.49 -10.57 -20.14
CA VAL A 152 4.85 -12.00 -20.02
C VAL A 152 4.71 -12.76 -21.35
N ASP A 153 3.96 -12.25 -22.32
CA ASP A 153 3.59 -13.00 -23.53
C ASP A 153 4.42 -12.70 -24.80
N GLU A 154 5.43 -11.80 -24.74
CA GLU A 154 6.35 -11.56 -25.88
C GLU A 154 7.60 -12.47 -25.86
N GLY A 155 7.46 -13.70 -25.35
CA GLY A 155 8.46 -14.77 -25.44
C GLY A 155 8.00 -15.83 -26.44
N GLY A 156 8.34 -15.64 -27.71
CA GLY A 156 7.78 -16.36 -28.84
C GLY A 156 7.89 -17.89 -28.79
N GLU A 157 6.77 -18.54 -29.09
CA GLU A 157 6.69 -19.90 -29.61
C GLU A 157 7.33 -19.91 -31.01
N ALA A 158 8.53 -20.46 -31.14
CA ALA A 158 9.09 -20.83 -32.44
C ALA A 158 8.56 -22.23 -32.81
N PRO A 159 7.92 -22.43 -33.98
CA PRO A 159 7.49 -23.75 -34.40
C PRO A 159 8.72 -24.57 -34.83
N HIS A 160 8.90 -25.74 -34.22
CA HIS A 160 9.75 -26.82 -34.73
C HIS A 160 8.91 -27.82 -35.52
#